data_AF-A0A914R0W7-F1
#
_entry.id   AF-A0A914R0W7-F1
#
_cell.length_a   1.000
_cell.length_b   1.000
_cell.length_c   1.000
_cell.angle_alpha   90.00
_cell.angle_beta   90.00
_cell.angle_gamma   90.00
#
_symmetry.space_group_name_H-M   'P 1'
#
loop_
_entity.id
_entity.type
_entity.pdbx_description
1 polymer ?
#
loop_
_entity_poly.entity_id
_entity_poly.type
_entity_poly.pdbx_seq_one_letter_code
_entity_poly.pdbx_strand_id
1 'polypeptide(L)'
;MTLNKPDLYTLEQPAELGIGTARAMAKLFDLLMKGKIVSPETVKKILIPFKCDFDIVTGVTLPRGHGLTYVSEIRGTDTFTLIGHAGLGGQN
;
A
#
# COMPACT_ATOMS: atom_id res chain seq x y z
N MET A 1 7.11 -15.05 -17.35
CA MET A 1 6.43 -13.87 -16.80
C MET A 1 5.16 -14.36 -16.12
N THR A 2 5.00 -14.08 -14.82
CA THR A 2 3.88 -14.56 -13.97
C THR A 2 2.61 -13.71 -14.07
N LEU A 3 2.71 -12.54 -14.70
CA LEU A 3 1.61 -11.57 -14.78
C LEU A 3 0.50 -12.06 -15.73
N ASN A 4 -0.76 -11.92 -15.27
CA ASN A 4 -1.98 -12.14 -16.06
C ASN A 4 -2.07 -13.54 -16.70
N LYS A 5 -1.65 -14.59 -15.98
CA LYS A 5 -1.78 -15.99 -16.41
C LYS A 5 -2.92 -16.68 -15.66
N PRO A 6 -4.04 -17.06 -16.33
CA PRO A 6 -5.22 -17.63 -15.67
C PRO A 6 -4.95 -18.83 -14.76
N ASP A 7 -4.02 -19.72 -15.15
CA ASP A 7 -3.69 -20.88 -14.29
C ASP A 7 -3.05 -20.49 -12.95
N LEU A 8 -2.63 -19.23 -12.78
CA LEU A 8 -2.09 -18.73 -11.52
C LEU A 8 -3.14 -18.02 -10.66
N TYR A 9 -4.34 -17.71 -11.18
CA TYR A 9 -5.32 -16.89 -10.45
C TYR A 9 -5.84 -17.54 -9.17
N THR A 10 -5.80 -18.87 -9.12
CA THR A 10 -6.22 -19.64 -7.94
C THR A 10 -5.09 -19.82 -6.93
N LEU A 11 -3.85 -19.43 -7.27
CA LEU A 11 -2.73 -19.52 -6.34
C LEU A 11 -2.73 -18.33 -5.39
N GLU A 12 -2.64 -18.62 -4.10
CA GLU A 12 -2.57 -17.59 -3.06
C GLU A 12 -1.16 -17.02 -2.94
N GLN A 13 -0.81 -16.09 -3.84
CA GLN A 13 0.42 -15.30 -3.74
C GLN A 13 0.10 -13.83 -3.43
N PRO A 14 -0.03 -13.46 -2.15
CA PRO A 14 -0.55 -12.16 -1.73
C PRO A 14 0.35 -10.96 -2.12
N ALA A 15 1.60 -11.23 -2.51
CA ALA A 15 2.54 -10.21 -2.97
C ALA A 15 2.32 -9.75 -4.43
N GLU A 16 1.57 -10.52 -5.25
CA GLU A 16 1.46 -10.23 -6.70
C GLU A 16 0.07 -10.52 -7.27
N LEU A 17 -0.53 -11.67 -6.95
CA LEU A 17 -1.65 -12.23 -7.72
C LEU A 17 -3.04 -11.74 -7.25
N GLY A 18 -3.09 -10.68 -6.45
CA GLY A 18 -4.35 -10.09 -5.99
C GLY A 18 -5.15 -9.49 -7.15
N ILE A 19 -6.39 -9.96 -7.35
CA ILE A 19 -7.31 -9.44 -8.37
C ILE A 19 -8.43 -8.67 -7.67
N GLY A 20 -8.63 -7.41 -8.07
CA GLY A 20 -9.65 -6.53 -7.50
C GLY A 20 -10.04 -5.40 -8.43
N THR A 21 -10.95 -4.54 -7.95
CA THR A 21 -11.35 -3.32 -8.66
C THR A 21 -10.91 -2.09 -7.88
N ALA A 22 -10.69 -0.96 -8.57
CA ALA A 22 -10.36 0.31 -7.92
C ALA A 22 -11.38 0.69 -6.83
N ARG A 23 -12.68 0.46 -7.08
CA ARG A 23 -13.75 0.70 -6.09
C ARG A 23 -13.59 -0.15 -4.83
N ALA A 24 -13.28 -1.43 -4.99
CA ALA A 24 -13.09 -2.33 -3.86
C ALA A 24 -11.87 -1.93 -3.03
N MET A 25 -10.76 -1.56 -3.69
CA MET A 25 -9.56 -1.08 -3.02
C MET A 25 -9.81 0.22 -2.25
N ALA A 26 -10.46 1.21 -2.87
CA ALA A 26 -10.82 2.47 -2.21
C ALA A 26 -11.73 2.23 -0.98
N LYS A 27 -12.70 1.32 -1.09
CA LYS A 27 -13.56 0.94 0.04
C LYS A 27 -12.77 0.28 1.16
N LEU A 28 -11.80 -0.58 0.84
CA LEU A 28 -10.94 -1.21 1.84
C LEU A 28 -10.15 -0.17 2.63
N PHE A 29 -9.50 0.77 1.94
CA PHE A 29 -8.75 1.85 2.59
C PHE A 29 -9.65 2.80 3.37
N ASP A 30 -10.87 3.12 2.91
CA ASP A 30 -11.83 3.91 3.67
C ASP A 30 -12.21 3.24 5.00
N LEU A 31 -12.47 1.94 4.98
CA LEU A 31 -12.77 1.16 6.19
C LEU A 31 -11.57 1.08 7.13
N LEU A 32 -10.35 0.92 6.59
CA LEU A 32 -9.10 0.95 7.35
C LEU A 32 -8.91 2.28 8.07
N MET A 33 -8.96 3.40 7.33
CA MET A 33 -8.71 4.73 7.87
C MET A 33 -9.76 5.17 8.90
N LYS A 34 -11.00 4.69 8.77
CA LYS A 34 -12.07 4.91 9.76
C LYS A 34 -11.99 3.99 10.99
N GLY A 35 -10.98 3.12 11.07
CA GLY A 35 -10.82 2.17 12.17
C GLY A 35 -11.97 1.17 12.28
N LYS A 36 -12.57 0.78 11.14
CA LYS A 36 -13.72 -0.15 11.10
C LYS A 36 -13.33 -1.62 11.00
N ILE A 37 -12.12 -1.89 10.51
CA ILE A 37 -11.59 -3.25 10.34
C ILE A 37 -10.35 -3.53 11.22
N VAL A 38 -9.77 -2.47 11.80
CA VAL A 38 -8.70 -2.54 12.80
C VAL A 38 -8.92 -1.40 13.80
N SER A 39 -8.32 -1.49 14.99
CA SER A 39 -8.51 -0.45 16.02
C SER A 39 -7.87 0.90 15.60
N PRO A 40 -8.39 2.04 16.07
CA PRO A 40 -7.76 3.35 15.82
C PRO A 40 -6.30 3.43 16.27
N GLU A 41 -5.92 2.73 17.35
CA GLU A 41 -4.54 2.62 17.83
C GLU A 41 -3.66 1.86 16.82
N THR A 42 -4.24 0.85 16.17
CA THR A 42 -3.56 0.09 15.11
C THR A 42 -3.37 0.97 13.87
N VAL A 43 -4.38 1.75 13.46
CA VAL A 43 -4.25 2.73 12.37
C VAL A 43 -3.12 3.72 12.66
N LYS A 44 -3.05 4.26 13.89
CA LYS A 44 -1.96 5.17 14.30
C LYS A 44 -0.58 4.54 14.17
N LYS A 45 -0.44 3.25 14.51
CA LYS A 45 0.82 2.51 14.33
C LYS A 45 1.15 2.33 12.85
N ILE A 46 0.17 1.94 12.04
CA ILE A 46 0.33 1.78 10.58
C ILE A 46 0.82 3.06 9.92
N LEU A 47 0.40 4.23 10.38
CA LEU A 47 0.80 5.52 9.80
C LEU A 47 2.24 5.95 10.11
N ILE A 48 2.97 5.20 10.96
CA ILE A 48 4.36 5.49 11.31
C ILE A 48 5.27 4.57 10.46
N PRO A 49 6.11 5.12 9.55
CA PRO A 49 7.06 4.31 8.79
C PRO A 49 8.15 3.73 9.70
N PHE A 50 8.73 2.60 9.32
CA PHE A 50 9.82 1.97 10.08
C PHE A 50 11.18 2.56 9.71
N LYS A 51 11.44 2.76 8.42
CA LYS A 51 12.70 3.29 7.91
C LYS A 51 12.50 4.02 6.60
N CYS A 52 13.32 5.04 6.36
CA CYS A 52 13.52 5.66 5.06
C CYS A 52 14.97 5.40 4.67
N ASP A 53 15.18 4.47 3.74
CA ASP A 53 16.52 3.97 3.39
C ASP A 53 16.56 3.61 1.90
N PHE A 54 17.77 3.51 1.34
CA PHE A 54 17.96 3.08 -0.03
C PHE A 54 17.61 1.59 -0.18
N ASP A 55 16.68 1.28 -1.06
CA ASP A 55 16.31 -0.09 -1.38
C ASP A 55 17.14 -0.59 -2.57
N ILE A 56 18.04 -1.55 -2.32
CA ILE A 56 18.96 -2.10 -3.33
C ILE A 56 18.25 -2.89 -4.45
N VAL A 57 17.02 -3.35 -4.23
CA VAL A 57 16.27 -4.17 -5.20
C VAL A 57 15.52 -3.27 -6.17
N THR A 58 14.88 -2.23 -5.65
CA THR A 58 14.08 -1.28 -6.44
C THR A 58 14.86 -0.05 -6.89
N GLY A 59 16.01 0.23 -6.27
CA GLY A 59 16.85 1.40 -6.54
C GLY A 59 16.28 2.72 -6.00
N VAL A 60 15.28 2.65 -5.12
CA VAL A 60 14.53 3.82 -4.65
C VAL A 60 14.73 4.04 -3.16
N THR A 61 14.94 5.30 -2.75
CA THR A 61 14.93 5.71 -1.34
C THR A 61 13.54 6.24 -0.99
N LEU A 62 12.76 5.45 -0.24
CA LEU A 62 11.43 5.83 0.23
C LEU A 62 11.17 5.30 1.64
N PRO A 63 10.31 5.97 2.43
CA PRO A 63 9.88 5.42 3.69
C PRO A 63 8.99 4.18 3.49
N ARG A 64 9.30 3.12 4.22
CA ARG A 64 8.60 1.82 4.21
C ARG A 64 8.28 1.37 5.63
N GLY A 65 7.24 0.57 5.77
CA GLY A 65 6.76 0.06 7.06
C GLY A 65 5.47 -0.72 6.88
N HIS A 66 5.23 -1.75 7.69
CA HIS A 66 3.97 -2.53 7.68
C HIS A 66 3.50 -3.04 6.30
N GLY A 67 4.41 -3.27 5.35
CA GLY A 67 4.08 -3.69 3.97
C GLY A 67 3.62 -2.56 3.05
N LEU A 68 3.74 -1.29 3.49
CA LEU A 68 3.29 -0.10 2.78
C LEU A 68 4.47 0.82 2.42
N THR A 69 4.22 1.66 1.44
CA THR A 69 5.01 2.84 1.07
C THR A 69 4.34 4.08 1.63
N TYR A 70 5.14 5.04 2.08
CA TYR A 70 4.68 6.30 2.66
C TYR A 70 5.17 7.44 1.80
N VAL A 71 4.29 8.37 1.47
CA VAL A 71 4.62 9.58 0.70
C VAL A 71 4.04 10.78 1.43
N SER A 72 4.90 11.75 1.73
CA SER A 72 4.45 13.04 2.28
C SER A 72 4.02 13.95 1.13
N GLU A 73 2.79 14.43 1.18
CA GLU A 73 2.25 15.40 0.22
C GLU A 73 1.89 16.70 0.95
N ILE A 74 2.29 17.82 0.37
CA ILE A 74 1.96 19.16 0.89
C ILE A 74 0.81 19.71 0.06
N ARG A 75 -0.29 20.11 0.71
CA ARG A 75 -1.40 20.84 0.08
C ARG A 75 -1.66 22.12 0.85
N GLY A 76 -1.23 23.24 0.28
CA GLY A 76 -1.27 24.52 0.97
C GLY A 76 -0.34 24.53 2.18
N THR A 77 -0.89 24.78 3.37
CA THR A 77 -0.15 24.74 4.64
C THR A 77 -0.13 23.37 5.29
N ASP A 78 -0.92 22.42 4.78
CA ASP A 78 -1.13 21.13 5.39
C ASP A 78 -0.20 20.07 4.79
N THR A 79 0.37 19.23 5.65
CA THR A 79 1.16 18.05 5.24
C THR A 79 0.35 16.79 5.54
N PHE A 80 0.20 15.94 4.52
CA PHE A 80 -0.51 14.68 4.60
C PHE A 80 0.44 13.53 4.33
N THR A 81 0.30 12.45 5.09
CA THR A 81 0.99 11.18 4.79
C THR A 81 0.04 10.30 4.01
N LEU A 82 0.37 10.03 2.75
CA LEU A 82 -0.30 9.01 1.95
C LEU A 82 0.36 7.65 2.23
N ILE A 83 -0.47 6.63 2.37
CA ILE A 83 -0.03 5.24 2.49
C ILE A 83 -0.63 4.40 1.37
N GLY A 84 0.13 3.43 0.88
CA GLY A 84 -0.33 2.52 -0.17
C GLY A 84 0.78 1.57 -0.61
N HIS A 85 0.54 0.84 -1.69
CA HIS A 85 1.56 -0.01 -2.31
C HIS A 85 1.29 -0.12 -3.81
N ALA A 86 2.16 0.49 -4.62
CA ALA A 86 2.03 0.46 -6.07
C ALA A 86 2.36 -0.95 -6.60
N GLY A 87 1.55 -1.43 -7.55
CA GLY A 87 1.85 -2.66 -8.28
C GLY A 87 2.56 -2.38 -9.60
N LEU A 88 3.34 -3.36 -10.06
CA LEU A 88 3.96 -3.33 -11.38
C LEU A 88 2.87 -3.24 -12.46
N GLY A 89 2.99 -2.30 -13.39
CA GLY A 89 1.97 -2.01 -14.40
C GLY A 89 1.09 -0.79 -14.10
N GLY A 90 1.30 -0.11 -12.96
CA GLY A 90 0.67 1.19 -12.67
C GLY A 90 -0.67 1.09 -11.92
N GLN A 91 -0.99 -0.08 -11.36
CA GLN A 91 -2.14 -0.23 -10.47
C GLN A 91 -1.89 0.51 -9.15
N ASN A 92 -2.82 1.40 -8.80
CA ASN A 92 -2.89 2.18 -7.56
C ASN A 92 -4.28 2.02 -6.94
#